data_AF-A0A3G5T0L9-F1
#
_entry.id   AF-A0A3G5T0L9-F1
#
_cell.length_a   1.000
_cell.length_b   1.000
_cell.length_c   1.000
_cell.angle_alpha   90.00
_cell.angle_beta   90.00
_cell.angle_gamma   90.00
#
_symmetry.space_group_name_H-M   'P 1'
#
loop_
_entity.id
_entity.type
_entity.pdbx_description
1 polymer ?
#
loop_
_entity_poly.entity_id
_entity_poly.type
_entity_poly.pdbx_seq_one_letter_code
_entity_poly.pdbx_strand_id
1 'polypeptide(L)' 'MSAQVAIICDYCGDIGDFGTAAQDLRARMNGWTWRNGLDICPLCKVVETIRERRHDDTAQPA' A
#
# COMPACT_ATOMS: atom_id res chain seq x y z
N MET A 1 0.05 -18.91 23.41
CA MET A 1 0.50 -18.55 22.06
C MET A 1 0.23 -17.07 21.87
N SER A 2 1.25 -16.26 21.59
CA SER A 2 1.04 -14.84 21.26
C SER A 2 0.74 -14.72 19.77
N ALA A 3 -0.37 -14.08 19.42
CA ALA A 3 -0.70 -13.84 18.02
C ALA A 3 0.29 -12.83 17.43
N GLN A 4 0.80 -13.11 16.23
CA GLN A 4 1.57 -12.18 15.43
C GLN A 4 0.70 -11.72 14.26
N VAL A 5 0.83 -10.45 13.91
CA VAL A 5 0.20 -9.83 12.76
C VAL A 5 1.27 -9.41 11.76
N ALA A 6 0.97 -9.57 10.48
CA ALA A 6 1.78 -9.09 9.37
C ALA A 6 1.01 -7.99 8.65
N ILE A 7 1.71 -6.95 8.18
CA ILE A 7 1.14 -6.05 7.18
C ILE A 7 1.57 -6.53 5.79
N ILE A 8 0.58 -6.79 4.94
CA ILE A 8 0.76 -7.33 3.60
C ILE A 8 0.10 -6.37 2.61
N CYS A 9 0.78 -6.10 1.49
CA CYS A 9 0.23 -5.28 0.43
C CYS A 9 -0.94 -6.00 -0.25
N ASP A 10 -2.12 -5.38 -0.25
CA ASP A 10 -3.32 -5.96 -0.87
C ASP A 10 -3.21 -6.10 -2.40
N TYR A 11 -2.28 -5.37 -3.04
CA TYR A 11 -2.13 -5.37 -4.50
C TYR A 11 -1.13 -6.40 -5.01
N CYS A 12 -0.02 -6.65 -4.29
CA CYS A 12 1.06 -7.52 -4.79
C CYS A 12 1.54 -8.57 -3.78
N GLY A 13 1.01 -8.59 -2.55
CA GLY A 13 1.43 -9.53 -1.51
C GLY A 13 2.79 -9.23 -0.89
N ASP A 14 3.42 -8.08 -1.20
CA ASP A 14 4.65 -7.65 -0.54
C ASP A 14 4.46 -7.56 0.97
N ILE A 15 5.48 -7.98 1.73
CA ILE A 15 5.39 -8.05 3.18
C ILE A 15 6.16 -6.87 3.78
N GLY A 16 5.44 -6.00 4.49
CA GLY A 16 6.02 -4.83 5.14
C GLY A 16 6.75 -5.19 6.43
N ASP A 17 5.98 -5.65 7.42
CA ASP A 17 6.53 -5.93 8.75
C ASP A 17 5.63 -6.88 9.56
N PHE A 18 6.18 -7.41 10.66
CA PHE A 18 5.53 -8.34 11.58
C PHE A 18 5.62 -7.85 13.02
N GLY A 19 4.60 -8.12 13.82
CA GLY A 19 4.60 -7.74 15.24
C GLY A 19 3.32 -8.12 15.96
N THR A 20 3.07 -7.50 17.10
CA THR A 20 1.94 -7.81 17.97
C THR A 20 0.72 -6.93 17.73
N ALA A 21 0.88 -5.74 17.13
CA ALA A 21 -0.19 -4.78 16.90
C ALA A 21 -0.05 -4.08 15.54
N ALA A 22 -1.08 -4.17 14.71
CA ALA A 22 -1.06 -3.64 13.34
C ALA A 22 -0.91 -2.10 13.30
N GLN A 23 -1.46 -1.38 14.27
CA GLN A 23 -1.35 0.09 14.33
C GLN A 23 0.09 0.55 14.56
N ASP A 24 0.82 -0.12 15.46
CA ASP A 24 2.23 0.18 15.74
C ASP A 24 3.11 -0.11 14.52
N LEU A 25 2.81 -1.20 13.81
CA LEU A 25 3.48 -1.51 12.53
C LEU A 25 3.24 -0.40 11.50
N ARG A 26 1.99 0.03 11.31
CA ARG A 26 1.66 1.10 10.35
C ARG A 26 2.30 2.44 10.70
N ALA A 27 2.44 2.76 11.98
CA ALA A 27 3.06 4.02 12.42
C ALA A 27 4.56 4.10 12.08
N ARG A 28 5.26 2.97 11.96
CA ARG A 28 6.71 2.92 11.67
C ARG A 28 7.06 2.62 10.21
N MET A 29 6.09 2.20 9.40
CA MET A 29 6.33 1.82 8.01
C MET A 29 6.30 3.03 7.08
N ASN A 30 7.49 3.56 6.79
CA ASN A 30 7.67 4.66 5.86
C ASN A 30 7.27 4.27 4.43
N GLY A 31 6.54 5.16 3.75
CA GLY A 31 6.15 5.01 2.34
C GLY A 31 4.96 4.08 2.08
N TRP A 32 4.60 3.23 3.05
CA TRP A 32 3.34 2.47 3.02
C TRP A 32 2.16 3.42 3.15
N THR A 33 1.04 3.07 2.53
CA THR A 33 -0.20 3.84 2.64
C THR A 33 -1.31 2.92 3.11
N TRP A 34 -2.00 3.34 4.18
CA TRP A 34 -3.20 2.68 4.64
C TRP A 34 -4.41 3.57 4.36
N ARG A 35 -5.30 3.14 3.48
CA ARG A 35 -6.48 3.92 3.06
C ARG A 35 -7.64 2.99 2.78
N ASN A 36 -8.83 3.34 3.30
CA ASN A 36 -10.06 2.57 3.11
C ASN A 36 -9.93 1.09 3.50
N GLY A 37 -9.10 0.79 4.51
CA GLY A 37 -8.86 -0.58 4.96
C GLY A 37 -7.81 -1.35 4.15
N LEU A 38 -7.24 -0.76 3.09
CA LEU A 38 -6.21 -1.39 2.25
C LEU A 38 -4.81 -0.92 2.67
N ASP A 39 -3.87 -1.87 2.79
CA ASP A 39 -2.45 -1.63 2.95
C ASP A 39 -1.77 -1.70 1.56
N ILE A 40 -1.14 -0.60 1.15
CA ILE A 40 -0.52 -0.45 -0.17
C ILE A 40 0.99 -0.19 0.01
N CYS A 41 1.82 -1.06 -0.57
CA CYS A 41 3.27 -0.90 -0.52
C CYS A 41 3.73 0.30 -1.38
N PRO A 42 4.93 0.85 -1.10
CA PRO A 42 5.46 2.01 -1.82
C PRO A 42 5.51 1.80 -3.35
N LEU A 43 5.82 0.57 -3.80
CA LEU A 43 5.88 0.25 -5.22
C LEU A 43 4.49 0.30 -5.87
N CYS A 44 3.48 -0.33 -5.26
CA CYS A 44 2.12 -0.34 -5.80
C CYS A 44 1.52 1.07 -5.83
N LYS A 45 1.83 1.90 -4.83
CA LYS A 45 1.44 3.32 -4.82
C LYS A 45 2.01 4.09 -6.03
N VAL A 46 3.28 3.89 -6.35
CA VAL A 46 3.91 4.51 -7.53
C VAL A 46 3.26 4.00 -8.82
N VAL A 47 3.01 2.69 -8.92
CA VAL A 47 2.36 2.10 -10.10
C VAL A 47 0.94 2.65 -10.30
N GLU A 48 0.16 2.79 -9.23
CA GLU A 48 -1.18 3.39 -9.27
C GLU A 48 -1.12 4.84 -9.75
N THR A 49 -0.19 5.64 -9.20
CA THR A 49 0.01 7.04 -9.62
C THR A 49 0.37 7.15 -11.11
N ILE A 50 1.22 6.25 -11.62
CA ILE A 50 1.59 6.22 -13.05
C ILE A 50 0.38 5.83 -13.91
N ARG A 51 -0.46 4.89 -13.46
CA ARG A 51 -1.67 4.48 -14.17
C ARG A 51 -2.69 5.61 -14.25
N GLU A 52 -2.91 6.32 -13.15
CA GLU A 52 -3.81 7.49 -13.11
C GLU A 52 -3.38 8.56 -14.12
N ARG A 53 -2.08 8.90 -14.16
CA ARG A 53 -1.54 9.88 -15.12
C ARG A 53 -1.74 9.45 -16.57
N ARG A 54 -1.47 8.18 -16.90
CA ARG A 54 -1.69 7.67 -18.27
C ARG A 54 -3.17 7.69 -18.66
N HIS A 55 -4.07 7.47 -17.70
CA HIS A 55 -5.49 7.50 -17.97
C HIS A 55 -5.99 8.93 -18.27
N ASP A 56 -5.39 9.94 -17.63
CA ASP A 56 -5.65 11.36 -17.92
C ASP A 56 -5.17 11.73 -19.33
N ASP A 57 -3.95 11.32 -19.71
CA ASP A 57 -3.38 11.58 -21.05
C ASP A 57 -4.21 10.97 -22.19
N THR A 58 -4.91 9.86 -21.93
CA THR A 58 -5.76 9.20 -22.96
C THR A 58 -7.18 9.78 -23.01
N ALA A 59 -7.59 10.55 -22.00
CA ALA A 59 -8.92 11.16 -21.89
C ALA A 59 -8.97 12.59 -22.43
N GLN A 60 -7.83 13.18 -22.82
CA GLN A 60 -7.76 14.52 -23.39
C GLN A 60 -8.25 14.50 -24.86
N PRO A 61 -9.40 15.11 -25.22
CA PRO A 61 -9.78 15.25 -26.62
C PRO A 61 -8.84 16.25 -27.32
N ALA A 62 -8.45 15.89 -28.55
CA ALA A 62 -7.67 16.73 -29.46
C ALA A 62 -8.38 18.04 -29.83
#